data_AF-A0A8D8CGE4-F1
#
_entry.id   AF-A0A8D8CGE4-F1
#
_cell.length_a   1.000
_cell.length_b   1.000
_cell.length_c   1.000
_cell.angle_alpha   90.00
_cell.angle_beta   90.00
_cell.angle_gamma   90.00
#
_symmetry.space_group_name_H-M   'P 1'
#
loop_
_entity.id
_entity.type
_entity.pdbx_description
1 polymer ?
#
loop_
_entity_poly.entity_id
_entity_poly.type
_entity_poly.pdbx_seq_one_letter_code
_entity_poly.pdbx_strand_id
1 'polypeptide(L)'
;KIPLSGLMTVGFDVCHDTKDKSKSFGAMVAAFDYENKGVPKYFSTVSQHTHGEEISNYLPLNTVKALDEYRKEYGELPKRIIFYRDGVGEGQLHYVYEHEVKSIVEKLGEVYKKFGN
;
A
#
# COMPACT_ATOMS: atom_id res chain seq x y z
N LYS A 1 -10.05 -9.43 -21.04
CA LYS A 1 -8.83 -9.88 -20.32
C LYS A 1 -7.93 -8.66 -20.17
N ILE A 2 -7.61 -8.22 -18.95
CA ILE A 2 -6.67 -7.12 -18.73
C ILE A 2 -5.26 -7.73 -18.85
N PRO A 3 -4.46 -7.42 -19.88
CA PRO A 3 -3.17 -8.06 -20.12
C PRO A 3 -2.07 -7.32 -19.34
N LEU A 4 -2.23 -7.22 -18.02
CA LEU A 4 -1.24 -6.60 -17.14
C LEU A 4 -0.51 -7.72 -16.39
N SER A 5 0.64 -8.16 -16.91
CA SER A 5 1.55 -9.01 -16.14
C SER A 5 2.27 -8.18 -15.09
N GLY A 6 2.51 -8.77 -13.91
CA GLY A 6 3.22 -8.09 -12.83
C GLY A 6 2.41 -6.99 -12.14
N LEU A 7 1.09 -7.13 -11.98
CA LEU A 7 0.27 -6.14 -11.29
C LEU A 7 0.17 -6.48 -9.79
N MET A 8 0.24 -5.45 -8.95
CA MET A 8 -0.16 -5.51 -7.55
C MET A 8 -1.25 -4.46 -7.30
N THR A 9 -2.39 -4.89 -6.77
CA THR A 9 -3.52 -4.00 -6.49
C THR A 9 -3.64 -3.84 -4.98
N VAL A 10 -3.58 -2.61 -4.48
CA VAL A 10 -3.59 -2.30 -3.05
C VAL A 10 -4.84 -1.52 -2.68
N GLY A 11 -5.54 -1.94 -1.64
CA GLY A 11 -6.60 -1.18 -0.97
C GLY A 11 -6.13 -0.71 0.40
N PHE A 12 -6.41 0.54 0.74
CA PHE A 12 -6.06 1.11 2.04
C PHE A 12 -7.18 2.00 2.59
N ASP A 13 -7.63 1.69 3.81
CA ASP A 13 -8.62 2.45 4.57
C ASP A 13 -8.06 2.85 5.94
N VAL A 14 -8.55 3.97 6.47
CA VAL A 14 -8.24 4.45 7.81
C VAL A 14 -9.54 4.66 8.56
N CYS A 15 -9.72 3.89 9.63
CA CYS A 15 -10.86 4.01 10.52
C CYS A 15 -10.44 4.68 11.84
N HIS A 16 -11.22 5.65 12.30
CA HIS A 16 -10.99 6.32 13.58
C HIS A 16 -11.74 5.61 14.70
N ASP A 17 -11.08 5.42 15.85
CA ASP A 17 -11.73 4.82 17.01
C ASP A 17 -12.80 5.77 17.56
N THR A 18 -14.03 5.26 17.68
CA THR A 18 -15.19 6.05 18.13
C THR A 18 -15.17 6.36 19.62
N LYS A 19 -14.46 5.55 20.41
CA LYS A 19 -14.28 5.73 21.86
C LYS A 19 -13.05 6.57 22.18
N ASP A 20 -11.96 6.35 21.45
CA ASP A 20 -10.69 7.05 21.65
C ASP A 20 -10.26 7.80 20.39
N LYS A 21 -10.66 9.07 20.27
CA LYS A 21 -10.35 9.92 19.11
C LYS A 21 -8.84 10.13 18.86
N SER A 22 -7.99 9.79 19.83
CA SER A 22 -6.54 9.83 19.63
C SER A 22 -6.01 8.67 18.78
N LYS A 23 -6.82 7.61 18.59
CA LYS A 23 -6.45 6.40 17.87
C LYS A 23 -7.15 6.28 16.53
N SER A 24 -6.38 5.84 15.56
CA SER A 24 -6.85 5.46 14.23
C SER A 24 -6.21 4.13 13.84
N PHE A 25 -6.84 3.39 12.94
CA PHE A 25 -6.35 2.12 12.46
C PHE A 25 -6.30 2.16 10.94
N GLY A 26 -5.10 2.03 10.38
CA GLY A 26 -4.89 1.86 8.95
C GLY A 26 -4.90 0.38 8.59
N ALA A 27 -5.77 -0.02 7.68
CA ALA A 27 -5.86 -1.39 7.17
C ALA A 27 -5.48 -1.41 5.70
N MET A 28 -4.50 -2.24 5.33
CA MET A 28 -4.02 -2.39 3.96
C MET A 28 -4.20 -3.84 3.50
N VAL A 29 -4.67 -4.03 2.26
CA VAL A 29 -4.71 -5.32 1.57
C VAL A 29 -4.05 -5.15 0.20
N ALA A 30 -3.16 -6.06 -0.17
CA ALA A 30 -2.51 -6.12 -1.48
C ALA A 30 -2.83 -7.44 -2.16
N ALA A 31 -3.49 -7.39 -3.32
CA ALA A 31 -3.74 -8.52 -4.21
C ALA A 31 -2.59 -8.65 -5.21
N PHE A 32 -2.13 -9.89 -5.42
CA PHE A 32 -1.02 -10.18 -6.31
C PHE A 32 -1.53 -10.74 -7.63
N ASP A 33 -1.64 -9.87 -8.64
CA ASP A 33 -2.16 -10.18 -9.96
C ASP A 33 -0.99 -10.52 -10.92
N TYR A 34 -0.39 -11.69 -10.70
CA TYR A 34 0.69 -12.20 -11.57
C TYR A 34 0.15 -13.17 -12.63
N GLU A 35 0.10 -12.70 -13.88
CA GLU A 35 -0.14 -13.49 -15.11
C GLU A 35 -1.39 -14.39 -15.13
N ASN A 36 -2.36 -14.21 -14.23
CA ASN A 36 -3.50 -15.12 -14.03
C ASN A 36 -3.08 -16.60 -13.80
N LYS A 37 -1.87 -16.82 -13.26
CA LYS A 37 -1.37 -18.17 -12.98
C LYS A 37 -1.78 -18.58 -11.56
N GLY A 38 -2.92 -19.23 -11.44
CA GLY A 38 -3.34 -19.93 -10.21
C GLY A 38 -4.30 -19.15 -9.30
N VAL A 39 -4.33 -19.54 -8.02
CA VAL A 39 -5.23 -18.99 -7.00
C VAL A 39 -4.76 -17.57 -6.62
N PRO A 40 -5.67 -16.58 -6.54
CA PRO A 40 -5.32 -15.23 -6.13
C PRO A 40 -4.66 -15.21 -4.75
N LYS A 41 -3.53 -14.51 -4.62
CA LYS A 41 -2.81 -14.34 -3.35
C LYS A 41 -2.99 -12.92 -2.85
N TYR A 42 -3.05 -12.81 -1.52
CA TYR A 42 -3.26 -11.54 -0.84
C TYR A 42 -2.30 -11.40 0.34
N PHE A 43 -1.86 -10.18 0.58
CA PHE A 43 -1.18 -9.77 1.79
C PHE A 43 -2.03 -8.72 2.50
N SER A 44 -2.18 -8.82 3.82
CA SER A 44 -2.96 -7.85 4.60
C SER A 44 -2.23 -7.45 5.88
N THR A 45 -2.38 -6.20 6.29
CA THR A 45 -1.82 -5.70 7.54
C THR A 45 -2.68 -4.60 8.13
N VAL A 46 -2.65 -4.48 9.46
CA VAL A 46 -3.32 -3.43 10.21
C VAL A 46 -2.28 -2.74 11.08
N SER A 47 -2.34 -1.42 11.15
CA SER A 47 -1.44 -0.60 11.96
C SER A 47 -2.25 0.42 12.76
N GLN A 48 -1.98 0.51 14.07
CA GLN A 48 -2.58 1.50 14.94
C GLN A 48 -1.75 2.79 14.86
N HIS A 49 -2.42 3.92 14.64
CA HIS A 49 -1.83 5.25 14.47
C HIS A 49 -2.39 6.21 15.50
N THR A 50 -1.57 7.16 15.95
CA THR A 50 -2.01 8.34 16.68
C THR A 50 -2.32 9.50 15.71
N HIS A 51 -3.14 10.46 16.15
CA HIS A 51 -3.70 11.51 15.28
C HIS A 51 -2.60 12.40 14.65
N GLY A 52 -2.71 12.69 13.34
CA GLY A 52 -2.07 13.85 12.69
C GLY A 52 -0.86 13.58 11.78
N GLU A 53 0.05 12.66 12.11
CA GLU A 53 1.34 12.55 11.37
C GLU A 53 1.81 11.12 11.04
N GLU A 54 1.11 10.07 11.48
CA GLU A 54 1.66 8.70 11.44
C GLU A 54 1.23 7.86 10.23
N ILE A 55 0.10 8.17 9.57
CA ILE A 55 -0.38 7.40 8.40
C ILE A 55 0.67 7.38 7.28
N SER A 56 1.36 8.51 7.07
CA SER A 56 2.44 8.65 6.08
C SER A 56 3.64 7.77 6.37
N ASN A 57 3.87 7.33 7.61
CA ASN A 57 5.01 6.49 7.98
C ASN A 57 4.69 5.00 7.80
N TYR A 58 3.48 4.60 8.18
CA TYR A 58 3.11 3.18 8.17
C TYR A 58 2.69 2.70 6.78
N LEU A 59 2.06 3.53 5.96
CA LEU A 59 1.61 3.13 4.62
C LEU A 59 2.78 2.74 3.69
N PRO A 60 3.87 3.51 3.56
CA PRO A 60 5.04 3.09 2.79
C PRO A 60 5.67 1.82 3.38
N LEU A 61 5.79 1.72 4.70
CA LEU A 61 6.37 0.56 5.36
C LEU A 61 5.56 -0.72 5.10
N ASN A 62 4.24 -0.63 5.17
CA ASN A 62 3.33 -1.74 4.87
C ASN A 62 3.39 -2.11 3.38
N THR A 63 3.53 -1.13 2.50
CA THR A 63 3.76 -1.35 1.06
C THR A 63 5.06 -2.14 0.82
N VAL A 64 6.15 -1.82 1.52
CA VAL A 64 7.41 -2.57 1.41
C VAL A 64 7.24 -4.03 1.85
N LYS A 65 6.49 -4.29 2.93
CA LYS A 65 6.18 -5.66 3.34
C LYS A 65 5.43 -6.42 2.24
N ALA A 66 4.44 -5.78 1.61
CA ALA A 66 3.70 -6.38 0.50
C ALA A 66 4.61 -6.69 -0.70
N LEU A 67 5.56 -5.82 -1.03
CA LEU A 67 6.55 -6.06 -2.10
C LEU A 67 7.49 -7.23 -1.78
N ASP A 68 7.91 -7.36 -0.52
CA ASP A 68 8.77 -8.46 -0.10
C ASP A 68 8.02 -9.80 -0.22
N GLU A 69 6.74 -9.85 0.18
CA GLU A 69 5.89 -11.03 -0.02
C GLU A 69 5.62 -11.31 -1.50
N TYR A 70 5.34 -10.28 -2.32
CA TYR A 70 5.19 -10.43 -3.77
C TYR A 70 6.45 -11.05 -4.39
N ARG A 71 7.62 -10.53 -4.02
CA ARG A 71 8.90 -11.02 -4.54
C ARG A 71 9.23 -12.43 -4.05
N LYS A 72 8.93 -12.77 -2.80
CA LYS A 72 9.09 -14.15 -2.29
C LYS A 72 8.26 -15.13 -3.11
N GLU A 73 7.08 -14.71 -3.53
CA GLU A 73 6.15 -15.54 -4.29
C GLU A 73 6.56 -15.68 -5.76
N TYR A 74 6.91 -14.59 -6.45
CA TYR A 74 7.11 -14.58 -7.91
C TYR A 74 8.57 -14.38 -8.36
N GLY A 75 9.50 -14.14 -7.43
CA GLY A 75 10.92 -13.91 -7.72
C GLY A 75 11.25 -12.54 -8.32
N GLU A 76 10.25 -11.71 -8.61
CA GLU A 76 10.42 -10.34 -9.12
C GLU A 76 9.53 -9.35 -8.37
N LEU A 77 9.81 -8.05 -8.52
CA LEU A 77 8.92 -6.99 -8.03
C LEU A 77 7.77 -6.75 -9.01
N PRO A 78 6.59 -6.28 -8.54
CA PRO A 78 5.50 -5.93 -9.45
C PRO A 78 5.93 -4.81 -10.40
N LYS A 79 5.51 -4.89 -11.65
CA LYS A 79 5.79 -3.89 -12.69
C LYS A 79 4.87 -2.68 -12.56
N ARG A 80 3.69 -2.89 -11.97
CA ARG A 80 2.68 -1.84 -11.75
C ARG A 80 2.01 -2.04 -10.41
N ILE A 81 1.75 -0.94 -9.72
CA ILE A 81 1.04 -0.92 -8.46
C ILE A 81 -0.14 0.05 -8.60
N ILE A 82 -1.35 -0.42 -8.29
CA ILE A 82 -2.55 0.43 -8.25
C ILE A 82 -2.97 0.57 -6.79
N PHE A 83 -3.11 1.80 -6.31
CA PHE A 83 -3.59 2.10 -4.96
C PHE A 83 -5.01 2.65 -4.99
N TYR A 84 -5.90 2.02 -4.22
CA TYR A 84 -7.24 2.51 -3.89
C TYR A 84 -7.24 2.96 -2.43
N ARG A 85 -7.33 4.29 -2.21
CA ARG A 85 -7.37 4.92 -0.89
C ARG A 85 -8.81 5.36 -0.59
N ASP A 86 -9.44 4.76 0.43
CA ASP A 86 -10.82 5.09 0.82
C ASP A 86 -10.91 6.28 1.79
N GLY A 87 -12.06 6.92 1.93
CA GLY A 87 -12.32 7.91 2.98
C GLY A 87 -11.57 9.24 2.84
N VAL A 88 -11.14 9.61 1.62
CA VAL A 88 -10.48 10.90 1.34
C VAL A 88 -11.50 11.90 0.81
N GLY A 89 -11.79 12.95 1.60
CA GLY A 89 -12.58 14.09 1.14
C GLY A 89 -11.78 15.05 0.26
N GLU A 90 -12.45 15.90 -0.53
CA GLU A 90 -11.80 16.88 -1.42
C GLU A 90 -10.78 17.77 -0.69
N GLY A 91 -11.11 18.22 0.52
CA GLY A 91 -10.22 19.06 1.35
C GLY A 91 -8.96 18.35 1.86
N GLN A 92 -8.88 17.03 1.74
CA GLN A 92 -7.75 16.21 2.22
C GLN A 92 -6.84 15.76 1.08
N LEU A 93 -7.23 15.98 -0.19
CA LEU A 93 -6.51 15.45 -1.35
C LEU A 93 -5.05 15.96 -1.40
N HIS A 94 -4.84 17.24 -1.13
CA HIS A 94 -3.50 17.82 -1.10
C HIS A 94 -2.63 17.17 -0.01
N TYR A 95 -3.18 16.98 1.18
CA TYR A 95 -2.48 16.32 2.29
C TYR A 95 -2.11 14.87 1.93
N VAL A 96 -3.06 14.10 1.39
CA VAL A 96 -2.82 12.71 0.96
C VAL A 96 -1.73 12.65 -0.11
N TYR A 97 -1.77 13.54 -1.09
CA TYR A 97 -0.74 13.60 -2.12
C TYR A 97 0.64 13.91 -1.53
N GLU A 98 0.74 14.96 -0.71
CA GLU A 98 2.01 15.43 -0.15
C GLU A 98 2.62 14.44 0.84
N HIS A 99 1.81 13.77 1.66
CA HIS A 99 2.31 12.95 2.77
C HIS A 99 2.22 11.44 2.53
N GLU A 100 1.18 10.94 1.85
CA GLU A 100 1.04 9.51 1.59
C GLU A 100 1.71 9.13 0.27
N VAL A 101 1.29 9.77 -0.84
CA VAL A 101 1.75 9.38 -2.19
C VAL A 101 3.25 9.61 -2.36
N LYS A 102 3.77 10.78 -1.97
CA LYS A 102 5.21 11.07 -2.07
C LYS A 102 6.05 10.08 -1.27
N SER A 103 5.66 9.79 -0.02
CA SER A 103 6.38 8.85 0.84
C SER A 103 6.38 7.43 0.28
N ILE A 104 5.27 6.98 -0.31
CA ILE A 104 5.20 5.69 -1.01
C ILE A 104 6.16 5.70 -2.21
N VAL A 105 6.08 6.71 -3.08
CA VAL A 105 6.90 6.80 -4.30
C VAL A 105 8.40 6.83 -3.96
N GLU A 106 8.79 7.61 -2.95
CA GLU A 106 10.17 7.67 -2.47
C GLU A 106 10.64 6.29 -2.00
N LYS A 107 9.84 5.62 -1.16
CA LYS A 107 10.20 4.31 -0.62
C LYS A 107 10.25 3.22 -1.69
N LEU A 108 9.34 3.27 -2.66
CA LEU A 108 9.38 2.42 -3.86
C LEU A 108 10.66 2.67 -4.65
N GLY A 109 11.05 3.93 -4.86
CA GLY A 109 12.30 4.29 -5.53
C GLY A 109 13.52 3.64 -4.88
N GLU A 110 13.62 3.61 -3.55
CA GLU A 110 14.69 2.92 -2.83
C GLU A 110 14.66 1.40 -3.05
N VAL A 111 13.49 0.78 -2.90
CA VAL A 111 13.32 -0.67 -3.03
C VAL A 111 13.67 -1.15 -4.45
N TYR A 112 13.17 -0.45 -5.47
CA TYR A 112 13.43 -0.81 -6.87
C TYR A 112 14.86 -0.51 -7.30
N LYS A 113 15.54 0.48 -6.73
CA LYS A 113 17.00 0.63 -6.95
C LYS A 113 17.81 -0.51 -6.34
N LYS A 114 17.36 -1.06 -5.21
CA LYS A 114 18.07 -2.13 -4.48
C LYS A 114 17.81 -3.52 -5.06
N PHE A 115 16.61 -3.75 -5.57
CA PHE A 115 16.14 -5.09 -5.94
C PHE A 115 15.48 -5.17 -7.33
N GLY A 116 15.33 -4.04 -8.02
CA GLY A 116 14.95 -4.04 -9.43
C GLY A 116 16.14 -4.50 -10.27
N ASN A 117 15.86 -5.40 -11.21
CA ASN A 117 16.81 -5.81 -12.24
C ASN A 117 16.96 -4.73 -13.31
#